data_AF-A0A965D4A1-F1
#
_entry.id   AF-A0A965D4A1-F1
#
_cell.length_a   1.000
_cell.length_b   1.000
_cell.length_c   1.000
_cell.angle_alpha   90.00
_cell.angle_beta   90.00
_cell.angle_gamma   90.00
#
_symmetry.space_group_name_H-M   'P 1'
#
loop_
_entity.id
_entity.type
_entity.pdbx_description
1 polymer ?
#
loop_
_entity_poly.entity_id
_entity_poly.type
_entity_poly.pdbx_seq_one_letter_code
_entity_poly.pdbx_strand_id
1 'polypeptide(L)'
;YPYGGRLNAPTITGGSVEDLRGLDNDGSKMRLSMPANSNDIGGAVFDEFGHLHGILVSPNASGRLLPSDTQVAIQLNKIIDQGASLALNKANTTQEPLREEALVTALSAPAALIECWEN
;
A
#
# COMPACT_ATOMS: atom_id res chain seq x y z
N TYR A 1 -1.62 -5.44 10.01
CA TYR A 1 -2.98 -4.90 10.15
C TYR A 1 -2.88 -3.68 11.05
N PRO A 2 -3.39 -2.52 10.64
CA PRO A 2 -3.32 -1.30 11.44
C PRO A 2 -3.83 -1.53 12.87
N TYR A 3 -3.14 -0.93 13.84
CA TYR A 3 -3.43 -1.08 15.28
C TYR A 3 -3.50 -2.54 15.78
N GLY A 4 -2.84 -3.48 15.10
CA GLY A 4 -2.83 -4.90 15.49
C GLY A 4 -4.21 -5.56 15.44
N GLY A 5 -5.13 -5.08 14.58
CA GLY A 5 -6.47 -5.65 14.44
C GLY A 5 -7.46 -5.28 15.56
N ARG A 6 -7.12 -4.30 16.40
CA ARG A 6 -7.99 -3.85 17.52
C ARG A 6 -9.17 -2.99 17.07
N LEU A 7 -9.21 -2.58 15.82
CA LEU A 7 -10.29 -1.81 15.23
C LEU A 7 -11.14 -2.72 14.36
N ASN A 8 -12.46 -2.57 14.48
CA ASN A 8 -13.44 -3.39 13.75
C ASN A 8 -13.64 -2.92 12.30
N ALA A 9 -12.92 -1.87 11.89
CA ALA A 9 -12.97 -1.27 10.56
C ALA A 9 -11.53 -1.00 10.07
N PRO A 10 -11.29 -1.04 8.75
CA PRO A 10 -10.01 -0.63 8.21
C PRO A 10 -9.74 0.85 8.52
N THR A 11 -8.47 1.20 8.71
CA THR A 11 -8.05 2.59 8.84
C THR A 11 -7.34 3.04 7.58
N ILE A 12 -7.53 4.30 7.21
CA ILE A 12 -6.84 4.94 6.10
C ILE A 12 -5.83 5.92 6.67
N THR A 13 -4.61 5.85 6.16
CA THR A 13 -3.56 6.83 6.41
C THR A 13 -3.34 7.62 5.12
N GLY A 14 -3.69 8.90 5.13
CA GLY A 14 -3.50 9.78 3.97
C GLY A 14 -2.03 10.12 3.72
N GLY A 15 -1.69 10.46 2.47
CA GLY A 15 -0.35 10.83 2.06
C GLY A 15 -0.24 11.26 0.60
N SER A 16 0.98 11.46 0.13
CA SER A 16 1.32 11.83 -1.26
C SER A 16 2.34 10.89 -1.88
N VAL A 17 2.34 10.81 -3.21
CA VAL A 17 3.42 10.19 -3.99
C VAL A 17 4.51 11.22 -4.23
N GLU A 18 5.71 10.94 -3.72
CA GLU A 18 6.87 11.83 -3.88
C GLU A 18 7.68 11.49 -5.14
N ASP A 19 7.78 10.20 -5.49
CA ASP A 19 8.46 9.73 -6.70
C ASP A 19 7.96 8.33 -7.07
N LEU A 20 7.89 8.04 -8.37
CA LEU A 20 7.56 6.70 -8.89
C LEU A 20 8.78 5.76 -8.88
N ARG A 21 9.78 6.07 -8.05
CA ARG A 21 10.99 5.29 -7.81
C ARG A 21 11.30 5.27 -6.31
N GLY A 22 11.83 4.16 -5.82
CA GLY A 22 12.26 4.00 -4.43
C GLY A 22 13.49 4.85 -4.06
N LEU A 23 14.01 4.63 -2.85
CA LEU A 23 15.14 5.39 -2.28
C LEU A 23 16.44 5.26 -3.09
N ASP A 24 16.72 4.08 -3.65
CA ASP A 24 17.91 3.82 -4.45
C ASP A 24 17.63 3.92 -5.96
N ASN A 25 16.70 4.81 -6.36
CA ASN A 25 16.22 4.96 -7.74
C ASN A 25 15.62 3.65 -8.32
N ASP A 26 15.15 2.77 -7.44
CA ASP A 26 14.55 1.48 -7.77
C ASP A 26 13.17 1.67 -8.42
N GLY A 27 13.07 1.43 -9.72
CA GLY A 27 11.82 1.51 -10.49
C GLY A 27 10.84 0.38 -10.21
N SER A 28 11.16 -0.56 -9.31
CA SER A 28 10.19 -1.54 -8.80
C SER A 28 9.35 -1.00 -7.63
N LYS A 29 9.73 0.16 -7.09
CA LYS A 29 9.14 0.77 -5.90
C LYS A 29 8.71 2.21 -6.18
N MET A 30 7.88 2.76 -5.30
CA MET A 30 7.52 4.17 -5.26
C MET A 30 7.80 4.72 -3.87
N ARG A 31 8.12 6.01 -3.79
CA ARG A 31 8.35 6.74 -2.53
C ARG A 31 7.12 7.57 -2.19
N LEU A 32 6.71 7.47 -0.93
CA LEU A 32 5.51 8.13 -0.41
C LEU A 32 5.92 9.03 0.77
N SER A 33 5.21 10.15 0.95
CA SER A 33 5.20 10.90 2.20
C SER A 33 3.87 10.63 2.90
N MET A 34 3.93 9.89 4.02
CA MET A 34 2.76 9.58 4.84
C MET A 34 3.18 9.17 6.26
N PRO A 35 2.35 9.44 7.29
CA PRO A 35 2.64 9.05 8.67
C PRO A 35 2.28 7.58 8.94
N ALA A 36 2.75 6.65 8.09
CA ALA A 36 2.55 5.21 8.30
C ALA A 36 3.41 4.68 9.43
N ASN A 37 2.89 3.71 10.18
CA ASN A 37 3.60 3.00 11.24
C ASN A 37 3.94 1.55 10.82
N SER A 38 4.71 0.85 11.64
CA SER A 38 5.16 -0.51 11.36
C SER A 38 4.02 -1.53 11.15
N ASN A 39 2.83 -1.29 11.71
CA ASN A 39 1.68 -2.19 11.55
C ASN A 39 0.93 -2.00 10.22
N ASP A 40 1.24 -0.92 9.50
CA ASP A 40 0.70 -0.63 8.17
C ASP A 40 1.51 -1.34 7.07
N ILE A 41 2.71 -1.85 7.39
CA ILE A 41 3.52 -2.64 6.46
C ILE A 41 2.74 -3.87 5.97
N GLY A 42 2.83 -4.15 4.67
CA GLY A 42 1.99 -5.13 3.98
C GLY A 42 0.61 -4.60 3.60
N GLY A 43 0.25 -3.40 4.05
CA GLY A 43 -0.98 -2.71 3.68
C GLY A 43 -1.00 -2.30 2.21
N ALA A 44 -2.20 -2.29 1.64
CA ALA A 44 -2.43 -1.84 0.28
C ALA A 44 -2.39 -0.31 0.17
N VAL A 45 -1.79 0.18 -0.91
CA VAL A 45 -1.75 1.61 -1.26
C VAL A 45 -2.74 1.86 -2.38
N PHE A 46 -3.69 2.75 -2.13
CA PHE A 46 -4.75 3.11 -3.07
C PHE A 46 -4.63 4.57 -3.53
N ASP A 47 -5.18 4.89 -4.70
CA ASP A 47 -5.44 6.28 -5.09
C ASP A 47 -6.81 6.77 -4.57
N GLU A 48 -7.13 8.03 -4.85
CA GLU A 48 -8.39 8.67 -4.49
C GLU A 48 -9.64 8.02 -5.13
N PHE A 49 -9.45 7.17 -6.14
CA PHE A 49 -10.53 6.42 -6.79
C PHE A 49 -10.69 5.00 -6.22
N GLY A 50 -9.82 4.60 -5.30
CA GLY A 50 -9.79 3.26 -4.71
C GLY A 50 -9.06 2.22 -5.56
N HIS A 51 -8.26 2.64 -6.55
CA HIS A 51 -7.42 1.71 -7.31
C HIS A 51 -6.17 1.33 -6.52
N LEU A 52 -5.87 0.03 -6.47
CA LEU A 52 -4.64 -0.48 -5.87
C LEU A 52 -3.43 -0.12 -6.75
N HIS A 53 -2.44 0.56 -6.17
CA HIS A 53 -1.18 0.94 -6.84
C HIS A 53 0.04 0.22 -6.31
N GLY A 54 -0.03 -0.36 -5.11
CA GLY A 54 1.09 -1.09 -4.55
C GLY A 54 0.85 -1.63 -3.15
N ILE A 55 1.89 -2.20 -2.58
CA ILE A 55 1.92 -2.71 -1.21
C ILE A 55 3.02 -1.99 -0.44
N LEU A 56 2.67 -1.43 0.72
CA LEU A 56 3.61 -0.75 1.61
C LEU A 56 4.64 -1.75 2.15
N VAL A 57 5.92 -1.39 2.11
CA VAL A 57 7.02 -2.23 2.60
C VAL A 57 7.92 -1.44 3.53
N SER A 58 8.62 -2.13 4.42
CA SER A 58 9.60 -1.49 5.28
C SER A 58 10.67 -0.81 4.42
N PRO A 59 10.93 0.49 4.60
CA PRO A 59 11.96 1.18 3.86
C PRO A 59 13.33 0.59 4.23
N ASN A 60 14.07 0.08 3.24
CA ASN A 60 15.45 -0.33 3.46
C ASN A 60 16.35 0.91 3.47
N ALA A 61 16.54 1.48 4.66
CA ALA A 61 17.32 2.70 4.81
C ALA A 61 18.84 2.48 4.81
N SER A 62 19.37 1.25 4.68
CA SER A 62 20.82 0.93 4.60
C SER A 62 21.75 1.86 5.42
N GLY A 63 21.48 2.02 6.72
CA GLY A 63 22.30 2.85 7.63
C GLY A 63 22.07 4.37 7.56
N ARG A 64 21.06 4.84 6.82
CA ARG A 64 20.63 6.24 6.75
C ARG A 64 19.43 6.48 7.66
N LEU A 65 19.38 7.67 8.26
CA LEU A 65 18.17 8.18 8.89
C LEU A 65 17.27 8.78 7.82
N LEU A 66 16.03 8.32 7.76
CA LEU A 66 15.01 8.87 6.87
C LEU A 66 14.10 9.83 7.66
N PRO A 67 13.51 10.84 7.00
CA PRO A 67 12.37 11.56 7.56
C PRO A 67 11.28 10.59 8.02
N SER A 68 10.59 10.92 9.11
CA SER A 68 9.64 10.01 9.78
C SER A 68 8.42 9.65 8.93
N ASP A 69 8.10 10.46 7.93
CA ASP A 69 7.01 10.30 6.98
C ASP A 69 7.46 9.61 5.68
N THR A 70 8.76 9.30 5.53
CA THR A 70 9.27 8.65 4.31
C THR A 70 8.92 7.18 4.31
N GLN A 71 8.07 6.79 3.36
CA GLN A 71 7.61 5.44 3.18
C GLN A 71 7.92 4.93 1.77
N VAL A 72 7.95 3.61 1.60
CA VAL A 72 8.23 2.97 0.32
C VAL A 72 7.20 1.87 0.07
N ALA A 73 6.70 1.78 -1.16
CA ALA A 73 5.80 0.71 -1.57
C ALA A 73 6.34 0.00 -2.82
N ILE A 74 6.11 -1.31 -2.93
CA ILE A 74 6.34 -2.05 -4.17
C ILE A 74 5.20 -1.71 -5.13
N GLN A 75 5.52 -1.33 -6.36
CA GLN A 75 4.51 -0.98 -7.35
C GLN A 75 3.77 -2.23 -7.85
N LEU A 76 2.44 -2.13 -7.98
CA LEU A 76 1.59 -3.26 -8.36
C LEU A 76 1.93 -3.82 -9.74
N ASN A 77 2.27 -2.98 -10.72
CA ASN A 77 2.71 -3.43 -12.04
C ASN A 77 3.91 -4.39 -11.96
N LYS A 78 4.82 -4.16 -11.01
CA LYS A 78 6.02 -4.99 -10.82
C LYS A 78 5.69 -6.31 -10.14
N ILE A 79 4.70 -6.31 -9.26
CA ILE A 79 4.13 -7.53 -8.68
C ILE A 79 3.45 -8.36 -9.79
N ILE A 80 2.67 -7.72 -10.67
CA ILE A 80 2.01 -8.38 -11.79
C ILE A 80 3.04 -8.96 -12.78
N ASP A 81 4.07 -8.19 -13.14
CA ASP A 81 5.15 -8.61 -14.04
C ASP A 81 5.84 -9.90 -13.53
N GLN A 82 6.03 -10.01 -12.21
CA GLN A 82 6.65 -11.18 -11.58
C GLN A 82 5.65 -12.31 -11.27
N GLY A 83 4.39 -11.96 -11.06
CA GLY A 83 3.30 -12.84 -10.66
C GLY A 83 2.35 -13.21 -11.81
N ALA A 84 2.85 -13.34 -13.04
CA ALA A 84 2.05 -13.56 -14.26
C ALA A 84 1.08 -14.77 -14.20
N SER A 85 1.19 -15.64 -13.18
CA SER A 85 0.26 -16.73 -12.89
C SER A 85 -0.99 -16.33 -12.08
N LEU A 86 -1.05 -15.11 -11.52
CA LEU A 86 -2.06 -14.71 -10.52
C LEU A 86 -3.39 -14.19 -11.11
N ALA A 87 -3.61 -14.28 -12.42
CA ALA A 87 -4.86 -13.84 -13.08
C ALA A 87 -5.37 -12.44 -12.64
N LEU A 88 -4.44 -11.53 -12.33
CA LEU A 88 -4.75 -10.18 -11.90
C LEU A 88 -5.24 -9.37 -13.11
N ASN A 89 -6.47 -8.86 -13.03
CA ASN A 89 -7.05 -8.01 -14.06
C ASN A 89 -6.96 -6.55 -13.60
N LYS A 90 -6.43 -5.68 -14.46
CA LYS A 90 -6.48 -4.24 -14.24
C LYS A 90 -7.91 -3.77 -14.46
N ALA A 91 -8.56 -3.30 -13.40
CA ALA A 91 -9.86 -2.65 -13.54
C ALA A 91 -9.67 -1.31 -14.25
N ASN A 92 -10.41 -1.10 -15.35
CA ASN A 92 -10.54 0.21 -15.98
C ASN A 92 -11.82 0.82 -15.43
N THR A 93 -11.71 1.72 -14.45
CA THR A 93 -12.87 2.47 -13.99
C THR A 93 -12.67 3.95 -14.32
N THR A 94 -13.64 4.53 -15.00
CA THR A 94 -13.86 5.97 -15.02
C THR A 94 -14.82 6.26 -13.88
N GLN A 95 -14.29 6.42 -12.68
CA GLN A 95 -15.06 6.82 -11.49
C GLN A 95 -14.68 8.25 -11.10
N GLU A 96 -15.64 8.98 -10.54
CA GLU A 96 -15.35 10.20 -9.79
C GLU A 96 -14.54 9.85 -8.54
N PRO A 97 -13.66 10.74 -8.03
CA PRO A 97 -12.92 10.50 -6.80
C PRO A 97 -13.86 10.12 -5.67
N LEU A 98 -13.49 9.09 -4.90
CA LEU A 98 -14.26 8.67 -3.74
C LEU A 98 -13.97 9.62 -2.59
N ARG A 99 -15.00 9.97 -1.82
CA ARG A 99 -14.79 10.58 -0.50
C ARG A 99 -14.13 9.56 0.42
N GLU A 100 -13.35 10.02 1.40
CA GLU A 100 -12.61 9.15 2.32
C GLU A 100 -13.53 8.12 3.00
N GLU A 101 -14.74 8.49 3.39
CA GLU A 101 -15.69 7.57 4.04
C GLU A 101 -16.20 6.49 3.07
N ALA A 102 -16.37 6.85 1.80
CA ALA A 102 -16.73 5.90 0.74
C ALA A 102 -15.57 4.96 0.43
N LEU A 103 -14.33 5.44 0.51
CA LEU A 103 -13.13 4.61 0.35
C LEU A 103 -12.98 3.63 1.52
N VAL A 104 -13.14 4.07 2.78
CA VAL A 104 -13.16 3.18 3.94
C VAL A 104 -14.19 2.07 3.75
N THR A 105 -15.41 2.44 3.32
CA THR A 105 -16.50 1.49 3.08
C THR A 105 -16.16 0.51 1.97
N ALA A 106 -15.60 0.97 0.84
CA ALA A 106 -15.18 0.12 -0.27
C ALA A 106 -14.08 -0.87 0.14
N LEU A 107 -13.15 -0.42 0.98
CA LEU A 107 -12.03 -1.22 1.50
C LEU A 107 -12.40 -2.10 2.70
N SER A 108 -13.63 -2.00 3.22
CA SER A 108 -14.15 -2.80 4.34
C SER A 108 -14.57 -4.22 3.94
N ALA A 109 -14.48 -4.59 2.65
CA ALA A 109 -14.61 -5.98 2.24
C ALA A 109 -13.54 -6.83 2.96
N PRO A 110 -13.83 -8.09 3.34
CA PRO A 110 -12.98 -8.83 4.27
C PRO A 110 -11.57 -9.02 3.72
N ALA A 111 -10.62 -8.21 4.20
CA ALA A 111 -9.19 -8.49 4.09
C ALA A 111 -8.91 -9.67 5.02
N ALA A 112 -8.74 -10.86 4.45
CA ALA A 112 -8.42 -12.05 5.23
C ALA A 112 -7.02 -11.89 5.83
N LEU A 113 -6.90 -12.08 7.14
CA LEU A 113 -5.62 -12.27 7.80
C LEU A 113 -5.02 -13.58 7.30
N ILE A 114 -3.90 -13.51 6.58
CA ILE A 114 -3.07 -14.68 6.32
C ILE A 114 -1.93 -14.61 7.33
N GLU A 115 -2.10 -15.30 8.46
CA GLU A 115 -0.95 -15.70 9.26
C GLU A 115 -0.36 -16.94 8.57
N CYS A 116 0.82 -16.79 7.97
CA CYS A 116 1.60 -17.95 7.57
C CYS A 116 1.95 -18.69 8.86
N TRP A 117 1.41 -19.90 9.03
CA TRP A 117 1.80 -20.76 10.14
C TRP A 117 3.28 -21.13 9.96
N GLU A 118 4.07 -20.96 11.03
CA GLU A 118 5.44 -21.44 11.08
C GLU A 118 5.43 -22.98 10.94
N ASN A 119 6.23 -23.49 10.00
CA ASN A 119 6.63 -24.90 9.93
C ASN A 119 8.05 -25.04 10.47
#